data_AF-A0A495KDQ3-F1
#
_entry.id   AF-A0A495KDQ3-F1
#
_cell.length_a   1.000
_cell.length_b   1.000
_cell.length_c   1.000
_cell.angle_alpha   90.00
_cell.angle_beta   90.00
_cell.angle_gamma   90.00
#
_symmetry.space_group_name_H-M   'P 1'
#
loop_
_entity.id
_entity.type
_entity.pdbx_description
1 polymer ?
#
loop_
_entity_poly.entity_id
_entity_poly.type
_entity_poly.pdbx_seq_one_letter_code
_entity_poly.pdbx_strand_id
1 'polypeptide(L)'
;MLVSMGAWRDRPAEWPMGMPSPTEPGWQGWALHWLSAHAVPLWLTQAATATGMPQRDTARLAWRLRTTEARALEASTPWMLQSLTDAGIPADAADEIGRLVADDIDRRRERLADLESVARHL
;
A
#
# COMPACT_ATOMS: atom_id res chain seq x y z
N MET A 1 -21.36 -31.43 -7.96
CA MET A 1 -21.36 -30.23 -7.09
C MET A 1 -20.90 -29.05 -7.93
N LEU A 2 -21.81 -28.15 -8.29
CA LEU A 2 -21.49 -26.91 -8.98
C LEU A 2 -21.01 -25.90 -7.93
N VAL A 3 -19.69 -25.72 -7.83
CA VAL A 3 -19.10 -24.67 -7.00
C VAL A 3 -19.35 -23.34 -7.72
N SER A 4 -20.05 -22.45 -7.05
CA SER A 4 -20.41 -21.10 -7.49
C SER A 4 -19.18 -20.34 -8.01
N MET A 5 -19.16 -20.03 -9.31
CA MET A 5 -18.27 -19.02 -9.93
C MET A 5 -18.73 -17.59 -9.56
N GLY A 6 -18.99 -17.34 -8.28
CA GLY A 6 -19.84 -16.24 -7.82
C GLY A 6 -19.15 -14.91 -7.49
N ALA A 7 -17.83 -14.76 -7.64
CA ALA A 7 -17.15 -13.50 -7.27
C ALA A 7 -15.97 -13.10 -8.17
N TRP A 8 -15.75 -13.83 -9.27
CA TRP A 8 -14.48 -13.79 -10.02
C TRP A 8 -14.59 -13.36 -11.48
N ARG A 9 -15.77 -12.92 -11.93
CA ARG A 9 -15.98 -12.55 -13.34
C ARG A 9 -15.32 -11.22 -13.73
N ASP A 10 -15.01 -10.36 -12.77
CA ASP A 10 -14.45 -9.04 -13.02
C ASP A 10 -13.13 -8.90 -12.23
N ARG A 11 -12.01 -9.27 -12.85
CA ARG A 11 -10.69 -8.91 -12.34
C ARG A 11 -10.61 -7.38 -12.35
N PRO A 12 -10.57 -6.68 -11.20
CA PRO A 12 -10.50 -5.23 -11.19
C PRO A 12 -9.21 -4.77 -11.89
N ALA A 13 -9.27 -3.66 -12.62
CA ALA A 13 -8.11 -3.15 -13.35
C ALA A 13 -6.93 -2.85 -12.42
N GLU A 14 -7.20 -2.52 -11.16
CA GLU A 14 -6.23 -2.28 -10.11
C GLU A 14 -5.49 -3.54 -9.59
N TRP A 15 -5.76 -4.75 -10.09
CA TRP A 15 -5.08 -5.95 -9.56
C TRP A 15 -3.66 -6.16 -10.10
N PRO A 16 -2.67 -6.45 -9.22
CA PRO A 16 -1.30 -6.72 -9.64
C PRO A 16 -1.18 -7.81 -10.73
N MET A 17 -0.30 -7.58 -11.69
CA MET A 17 0.00 -8.55 -12.76
C MET A 17 0.49 -9.88 -12.17
N GLY A 18 0.00 -11.01 -12.71
CA GLY A 18 0.41 -12.36 -12.28
C GLY A 18 -0.22 -12.88 -10.97
N MET A 19 -1.19 -12.17 -10.40
CA MET A 19 -1.90 -12.58 -9.17
C MET A 19 -2.82 -13.80 -9.41
N PRO A 20 -2.64 -14.93 -8.67
CA PRO A 20 -3.55 -16.07 -8.69
C PRO A 20 -4.86 -15.77 -7.96
N SER A 21 -5.87 -16.61 -8.15
CA SER A 21 -7.14 -16.45 -7.42
C SER A 21 -7.02 -16.78 -5.94
N PRO A 22 -7.71 -16.07 -5.01
CA PRO A 22 -7.83 -16.45 -3.61
C PRO A 22 -8.19 -17.90 -3.33
N THR A 23 -8.84 -18.57 -4.27
CA THR A 23 -9.21 -19.99 -4.15
C THR A 23 -8.16 -20.95 -4.71
N GLU A 24 -7.10 -20.46 -5.33
CA GLU A 24 -6.04 -21.28 -5.94
C GLU A 24 -4.92 -21.60 -4.93
N PRO A 25 -4.29 -22.79 -5.02
CA PRO A 25 -3.20 -23.19 -4.11
C PRO A 25 -1.99 -22.24 -4.06
N GLY A 26 -1.81 -21.38 -5.07
CA GLY A 26 -0.73 -20.39 -5.14
C GLY A 26 -1.03 -19.05 -4.44
N TRP A 27 -2.29 -18.81 -4.04
CA TRP A 27 -2.72 -17.53 -3.46
C TRP A 27 -1.90 -17.11 -2.27
N GLN A 28 -1.80 -17.99 -1.27
CA GLN A 28 -1.24 -17.61 0.01
C GLN A 28 0.27 -17.32 -0.10
N GLY A 29 0.99 -18.10 -0.90
CA GLY A 29 2.40 -17.84 -1.20
C GLY A 29 2.60 -16.53 -1.97
N TRP A 30 1.75 -16.27 -2.97
CA TRP A 30 1.80 -15.01 -3.71
C TRP A 30 1.48 -13.80 -2.83
N ALA A 31 0.43 -13.86 -2.02
CA ALA A 31 0.00 -12.77 -1.15
C ALA A 31 1.07 -12.43 -0.10
N LEU A 32 1.72 -13.45 0.48
CA LEU A 32 2.86 -13.27 1.37
C LEU A 32 4.03 -12.55 0.70
N HIS A 33 4.41 -13.01 -0.49
CA HIS A 33 5.51 -12.42 -1.23
C HIS A 33 5.20 -10.96 -1.60
N TRP A 34 3.98 -10.71 -2.11
CA TRP A 34 3.53 -9.37 -2.47
C TRP A 34 3.50 -8.44 -1.24
N LEU A 35 2.92 -8.87 -0.13
CA LEU A 35 2.87 -8.10 1.11
C LEU A 35 4.28 -7.73 1.59
N SER A 36 5.20 -8.70 1.62
CA SER A 36 6.57 -8.47 2.06
C SER A 36 7.36 -7.55 1.12
N ALA A 37 7.11 -7.61 -0.18
CA ALA A 37 7.83 -6.81 -1.16
C ALA A 37 7.31 -5.36 -1.24
N HIS A 38 6.03 -5.14 -0.92
CA HIS A 38 5.34 -3.93 -1.35
C HIS A 38 4.66 -3.15 -0.24
N ALA A 39 4.22 -3.80 0.83
CA ALA A 39 3.34 -3.18 1.82
C ALA A 39 3.96 -3.15 3.22
N VAL A 40 4.53 -4.28 3.65
CA VAL A 40 4.98 -4.50 5.03
C VAL A 40 6.43 -4.04 5.18
N PRO A 41 6.75 -3.07 6.05
CA PRO A 41 8.13 -2.73 6.36
C PRO A 41 8.90 -3.93 6.93
N LEU A 42 10.20 -4.02 6.65
CA LEU A 42 11.03 -5.14 7.07
C LEU A 42 10.94 -5.43 8.58
N TRP A 43 10.96 -4.38 9.41
CA TRP A 43 10.86 -4.54 10.86
C TRP A 43 9.53 -5.16 11.30
N LEU A 44 8.42 -4.87 10.61
CA LEU A 44 7.10 -5.41 10.93
C LEU A 44 7.03 -6.89 10.52
N THR A 45 7.62 -7.24 9.37
CA THR A 45 7.78 -8.63 8.94
C THR A 45 8.61 -9.44 9.94
N GLN A 46 9.72 -8.87 10.42
CA GLN A 46 10.58 -9.50 11.43
C GLN A 46 9.84 -9.69 12.76
N ALA A 47 9.13 -8.66 13.24
CA ALA A 47 8.35 -8.74 14.47
C ALA A 47 7.21 -9.77 14.38
N ALA A 48 6.49 -9.79 13.26
CA ALA A 48 5.43 -10.77 13.01
C ALA A 48 5.97 -12.20 13.02
N THR A 49 7.12 -12.43 12.38
CA THR A 49 7.80 -13.74 12.36
C THR A 49 8.23 -14.15 13.77
N ALA A 50 8.86 -13.25 14.52
CA ALA A 50 9.35 -13.53 15.87
C ALA A 50 8.21 -13.82 16.88
N THR A 51 7.04 -13.23 16.66
CA THR A 51 5.87 -13.36 17.56
C THR A 51 4.85 -14.40 17.10
N GLY A 52 5.04 -15.02 15.94
CA GLY A 52 4.05 -15.94 15.35
C GLY A 52 2.72 -15.25 14.99
N MET A 53 2.76 -13.96 14.67
CA MET A 53 1.56 -13.17 14.38
C MET A 53 0.84 -13.72 13.12
N PRO A 54 -0.51 -13.83 13.15
CA PRO A 54 -1.28 -14.20 11.96
C PRO A 54 -1.06 -13.21 10.81
N GLN A 55 -0.99 -13.74 9.59
CA GLN A 55 -0.74 -12.95 8.36
C GLN A 55 -1.77 -11.83 8.19
N ARG A 56 -3.04 -12.13 8.46
CA ARG A 56 -4.14 -11.16 8.41
C ARG A 56 -3.92 -9.98 9.35
N ASP A 57 -3.40 -10.24 10.55
CA ASP A 57 -3.11 -9.19 11.53
C ASP A 57 -1.91 -8.35 11.10
N THR A 58 -0.86 -8.97 10.55
CA THR A 58 0.29 -8.26 9.96
C THR A 58 -0.14 -7.36 8.81
N ALA A 59 -0.98 -7.86 7.90
CA ALA A 59 -1.52 -7.07 6.79
C ALA A 59 -2.37 -5.89 7.29
N ARG A 60 -3.18 -6.11 8.33
CA ARG A 60 -3.99 -5.05 8.95
C ARG A 60 -3.14 -3.98 9.64
N LEU A 61 -2.06 -4.37 10.33
CA LEU A 61 -1.12 -3.43 10.93
C LEU A 61 -0.38 -2.62 9.86
N ALA A 62 0.09 -3.29 8.79
CA ALA A 62 0.70 -2.62 7.66
C ALA A 62 -0.26 -1.60 7.04
N TRP A 63 -1.53 -1.95 6.86
CA TRP A 63 -2.53 -1.02 6.32
C TRP A 63 -2.72 0.22 7.18
N ARG A 64 -2.84 0.04 8.50
CA ARG A 64 -2.97 1.18 9.45
C ARG A 64 -1.75 2.09 9.41
N LEU A 65 -0.56 1.50 9.39
CA LEU A 65 0.71 2.23 9.33
C LEU A 65 0.78 3.05 8.03
N ARG A 66 0.60 2.41 6.88
CA ARG A 66 0.67 3.07 5.57
C ARG A 66 -0.38 4.16 5.40
N THR A 67 -1.58 3.95 5.93
CA THR A 67 -2.65 4.96 5.93
C THR A 67 -2.24 6.18 6.74
N THR A 68 -1.61 5.96 7.89
CA THR A 68 -1.11 7.04 8.75
C THR A 68 0.01 7.80 8.07
N GLU A 69 0.95 7.10 7.43
CA GLU A 69 2.05 7.71 6.67
C GLU A 69 1.54 8.59 5.52
N ALA A 70 0.60 8.08 4.71
CA ALA A 70 0.01 8.84 3.61
C ALA A 70 -0.71 10.10 4.10
N ARG A 71 -1.56 9.97 5.14
CA ARG A 71 -2.27 11.11 5.73
C ARG A 71 -1.33 12.14 6.36
N ALA A 72 -0.27 11.70 7.01
CA ALA A 72 0.72 12.59 7.61
C ALA A 72 1.46 13.40 6.54
N LEU A 73 1.82 12.75 5.42
CA LEU A 73 2.45 13.43 4.28
C LEU A 73 1.49 14.42 3.61
N GLU A 74 0.24 14.01 3.36
CA GLU A 74 -0.80 14.88 2.82
C GLU A 74 -1.02 16.13 3.69
N ALA A 75 -1.12 15.94 5.02
CA ALA A 75 -1.34 17.03 5.96
C ALA A 75 -0.12 17.97 6.09
N SER A 76 1.10 17.47 5.93
CA SER A 76 2.32 18.27 6.07
C SER A 76 2.73 18.97 4.77
N THR A 77 2.24 18.53 3.61
CA THR A 77 2.61 19.07 2.29
C THR A 77 2.44 20.59 2.19
N PRO A 78 1.32 21.22 2.62
CA PRO A 78 1.18 22.67 2.53
C PRO A 78 2.24 23.43 3.36
N TRP A 79 2.55 22.93 4.55
CA TRP A 79 3.56 23.54 5.42
C TRP A 79 4.97 23.38 4.86
N MET A 80 5.27 22.23 4.24
CA MET A 80 6.53 21.99 3.56
C MET A 80 6.72 22.96 2.39
N LEU A 81 5.69 23.16 1.55
CA LEU A 81 5.75 24.10 0.41
C LEU A 81 5.93 25.56 0.89
N GLN A 82 5.27 25.94 1.98
CA GLN A 82 5.50 27.25 2.60
C GLN A 82 6.93 27.38 3.11
N SER A 83 7.48 26.33 3.74
CA SER A 83 8.86 26.35 4.25
C SER A 83 9.89 26.50 3.12
N LEU A 84 9.63 25.93 1.94
CA LEU A 84 10.47 26.15 0.75
C LEU A 84 10.40 27.61 0.28
N THR A 85 9.20 28.20 0.28
CA THR A 85 8.98 29.61 -0.05
C THR A 85 9.73 30.52 0.92
N ASP A 86 9.61 30.27 2.23
CA ASP A 86 10.26 31.05 3.28
C ASP A 86 11.80 30.94 3.22
N ALA A 87 12.31 29.79 2.76
CA ALA A 87 13.74 29.57 2.54
C ALA A 87 14.29 30.22 1.26
N GLY A 88 13.44 30.88 0.46
CA GLY A 88 13.83 31.54 -0.79
C GLY A 88 14.17 30.56 -1.91
N ILE A 89 13.62 29.34 -1.88
CA ILE A 89 13.78 28.38 -2.96
C ILE A 89 13.07 28.93 -4.22
N PRO A 90 13.68 28.82 -5.42
CA PRO A 90 13.05 29.23 -6.67
C PRO A 90 11.67 28.56 -6.87
N ALA A 91 10.70 29.33 -7.38
CA ALA A 91 9.31 28.87 -7.49
C ALA A 91 9.17 27.63 -8.38
N ASP A 92 9.91 27.55 -9.48
CA ASP A 92 9.96 26.38 -10.36
C ASP A 92 10.48 25.12 -9.66
N ALA A 93 11.49 25.27 -8.81
CA ALA A 93 12.01 24.17 -8.00
C ALA A 93 11.00 23.74 -6.90
N ALA A 94 10.34 24.70 -6.25
CA ALA A 94 9.31 24.42 -5.25
C ALA A 94 8.08 23.72 -5.87
N ASP A 95 7.66 24.14 -7.06
CA ASP A 95 6.58 23.53 -7.82
C ASP A 95 6.92 22.08 -8.23
N GLU A 96 8.14 21.84 -8.70
CA GLU A 96 8.58 20.48 -9.04
C GLU A 96 8.63 19.57 -7.80
N ILE A 97 9.11 20.07 -6.66
CA ILE A 97 9.05 19.32 -5.39
C ILE A 97 7.59 19.01 -5.02
N GLY A 98 6.69 19.99 -5.15
CA GLY A 98 5.26 19.81 -4.89
C GLY A 98 4.64 18.73 -5.77
N ARG A 99 4.97 18.73 -7.06
CA ARG A 99 4.53 17.70 -8.01
C ARG A 99 5.06 16.31 -7.63
N LEU A 100 6.33 16.19 -7.28
CA LEU A 100 6.93 14.92 -6.86
C LEU A 100 6.31 14.36 -5.57
N VAL A 101 5.94 15.24 -4.63
CA VAL A 101 5.25 14.84 -3.40
C VAL A 101 3.82 14.42 -3.67
N ALA A 102 3.10 15.12 -4.55
CA ALA A 102 1.77 14.71 -5.01
C ALA A 102 1.81 13.32 -5.67
N ASP A 103 2.75 13.08 -6.58
CA ASP A 103 2.97 11.77 -7.20
C ASP A 103 3.26 10.69 -6.14
N ASP A 104 4.00 11.01 -5.07
CA ASP A 104 4.28 10.05 -3.99
C ASP A 104 3.05 9.73 -3.15
N ILE A 105 2.22 10.72 -2.86
CA ILE A 105 0.94 10.56 -2.17
C ILE A 105 0.03 9.63 -2.98
N ASP A 106 -0.10 9.85 -4.28
CA ASP A 106 -0.95 9.03 -5.14
C ASP A 106 -0.45 7.59 -5.22
N ARG A 107 0.86 7.36 -5.38
CA ARG A 107 1.44 6.01 -5.31
C ARG A 107 1.18 5.31 -3.98
N ARG A 108 1.17 6.03 -2.86
CA ARG A 108 0.85 5.47 -1.54
C ARG A 108 -0.62 5.10 -1.43
N ARG A 109 -1.54 5.91 -1.99
CA ARG A 109 -2.97 5.63 -2.03
C ARG A 109 -3.29 4.40 -2.88
N GLU A 110 -2.66 4.28 -4.04
CA GLU A 110 -2.75 3.07 -4.88
C GLU A 110 -2.29 1.83 -4.11
N ARG A 111 -1.14 1.91 -3.43
CA ARG A 111 -0.63 0.81 -2.61
C ARG A 111 -1.58 0.40 -1.49
N LEU A 112 -2.27 1.38 -0.89
CA LEU A 112 -3.27 1.13 0.15
C LEU A 112 -4.49 0.41 -0.42
N ALA A 113 -4.98 0.80 -1.59
CA ALA A 113 -6.08 0.13 -2.28
C ALA A 113 -5.71 -1.33 -2.61
N ASP A 114 -4.50 -1.58 -3.11
CA ASP A 114 -4.00 -2.94 -3.35
C ASP A 114 -3.98 -3.77 -2.07
N LEU A 115 -3.46 -3.19 -0.99
CA LEU A 115 -3.38 -3.85 0.31
C LEU A 115 -4.77 -4.18 0.87
N GLU A 116 -5.75 -3.28 0.73
CA GLU A 116 -7.14 -3.56 1.10
C GLU A 116 -7.75 -4.69 0.27
N SER A 117 -7.40 -4.78 -1.01
CA SER A 117 -7.83 -5.88 -1.87
C SER A 117 -7.23 -7.21 -1.42
N VAL A 118 -5.91 -7.28 -1.25
CA VAL A 118 -5.21 -8.51 -0.84
C VAL A 118 -5.63 -8.94 0.56
N ALA A 119 -5.70 -8.01 1.53
CA ALA A 119 -6.02 -8.31 2.92
C ALA A 119 -7.45 -8.81 3.15
N ARG A 120 -8.40 -8.53 2.24
CA ARG A 120 -9.76 -9.10 2.29
C ARG A 120 -9.79 -10.62 2.09
N HIS A 121 -8.72 -11.18 1.54
CA HIS A 121 -8.60 -12.58 1.17
C HIS A 121 -7.53 -13.33 1.99
N LEU A 122 -7.10 -12.75 3.12
CA LEU A 122 -6.24 -13.36 4.14
C LEU A 122 -7.04 -13.71 5.40
#